data_AF-A0A091JAH6-F1
#
_entry.id   AF-A0A091JAH6-F1
#
_cell.length_a   1.000
_cell.length_b   1.000
_cell.length_c   1.000
_cell.angle_alpha   90.00
_cell.angle_beta   90.00
_cell.angle_gamma   90.00
#
_symmetry.space_group_name_H-M   'P 1'
#
loop_
_entity.id
_entity.type
_entity.pdbx_description
1 polymer ?
#
loop_
_entity_poly.entity_id
_entity_poly.type
_entity_poly.pdbx_seq_one_letter_code
_entity_poly.pdbx_strand_id
1 'polypeptide(L)'
;LYLSDLQLMERRAVFRLRNSPVGPERHVISLGLSGEPWVCPVLALQSYVTVRSQLEGPLFTHSNNTAVTKRQFLTILRWALQLLGLCPEQYGVHSFWLGTAVTAARCGYPGEDVIRLARWPCMI
;
A
#
# COMPACT_ATOMS: atom_id res chain seq x y z
N LEU A 1 -4.56 -6.73 7.45
CA LEU A 1 -4.65 -5.26 7.53
C LEU A 1 -6.07 -4.89 7.91
N TYR A 2 -6.24 -4.48 9.16
CA TYR A 2 -7.53 -4.10 9.75
C TYR A 2 -7.61 -2.58 9.90
N LEU A 3 -8.82 -2.06 10.09
CA LEU A 3 -9.03 -0.64 10.40
C LEU A 3 -8.28 -0.25 11.68
N SER A 4 -8.34 -1.08 12.72
CA SER A 4 -7.57 -0.88 13.96
C SER A 4 -6.04 -0.88 13.80
N ASP A 5 -5.51 -1.34 12.67
CA ASP A 5 -4.08 -1.23 12.38
C ASP A 5 -3.70 0.17 11.87
N LEU A 6 -4.67 0.96 11.37
CA LEU A 6 -4.47 2.30 10.80
C LEU A 6 -4.63 3.39 11.86
N GLN A 7 -3.61 4.24 12.00
CA GLN A 7 -3.70 5.53 12.64
C GLN A 7 -3.52 6.63 11.60
N LEU A 8 -4.61 7.33 11.31
CA LEU A 8 -4.62 8.42 10.34
C LEU A 8 -4.46 9.77 11.06
N MET A 9 -3.54 10.59 10.59
CA MET A 9 -3.29 11.94 11.08
C MET A 9 -3.36 12.93 9.90
N GLU A 10 -3.26 14.23 10.18
CA GLU A 10 -3.38 15.28 9.16
C GLU A 10 -2.34 15.13 8.03
N ARG A 11 -1.08 14.83 8.39
CA ARG A 11 0.06 14.80 7.45
C ARG A 11 0.68 13.41 7.26
N ARG A 12 0.18 12.39 7.95
CA ARG A 12 0.75 11.03 7.90
C ARG A 12 -0.30 9.96 8.15
N ALA A 13 -0.09 8.79 7.58
CA ALA A 13 -0.83 7.58 7.89
C ALA A 13 0.15 6.53 8.41
N VAL A 14 -0.17 5.93 9.57
CA VAL A 14 0.69 4.94 10.23
C VAL A 14 -0.05 3.62 10.33
N PHE A 15 0.54 2.54 9.82
CA PHE A 15 0.03 1.18 10.01
C PHE A 15 0.88 0.43 11.03
N ARG A 16 0.24 -0.15 12.05
CA ARG A 16 0.88 -1.02 13.04
C ARG A 16 0.47 -2.47 12.79
N LEU A 17 1.33 -3.23 12.12
CA LEU A 17 1.03 -4.61 11.74
C LEU A 17 1.41 -5.57 12.87
N ARG A 18 0.49 -6.46 13.23
CA ARG A 18 0.65 -7.43 14.34
C ARG A 18 1.35 -8.73 13.93
N ASN A 19 1.24 -9.13 12.66
CA ASN A 19 1.83 -10.35 12.13
C ASN A 19 2.83 -10.00 11.01
N SER A 20 4.12 -10.17 11.27
CA SER A 20 5.14 -10.29 10.23
C SER A 20 5.78 -11.68 10.35
N PRO A 21 6.00 -12.40 9.25
CA PRO A 21 6.76 -13.65 9.26
C PRO A 21 8.24 -13.47 9.65
N VAL A 22 8.72 -12.23 9.83
CA VAL A 22 10.15 -11.89 10.08
C VAL A 22 10.44 -11.60 11.57
N GLY A 23 9.60 -12.08 12.50
CA GLY A 23 9.87 -12.04 13.95
C GLY A 23 8.89 -11.19 14.77
N PRO A 24 9.06 -11.15 16.10
CA PRO A 24 8.10 -10.58 17.06
C PRO A 24 8.03 -9.04 17.07
N GLU A 25 8.80 -8.34 16.24
CA GLU A 25 8.73 -6.88 16.14
C GLU A 25 7.46 -6.41 15.43
N ARG A 26 6.74 -5.47 16.06
CA ARG A 26 5.61 -4.77 15.46
C ARG A 26 6.11 -3.95 14.26
N HIS A 27 5.77 -4.37 13.05
CA HIS A 27 6.17 -3.66 11.85
C HIS A 27 5.34 -2.39 11.69
N VAL A 28 6.00 -1.23 11.70
CA VAL A 28 5.36 0.06 11.50
C VAL A 28 5.58 0.52 10.06
N ILE A 29 4.50 0.83 9.36
CA ILE A 29 4.52 1.50 8.05
C ILE A 29 4.13 2.95 8.28
N SER A 30 4.94 3.90 7.83
CA SER A 30 4.58 5.31 7.85
C SER A 30 4.53 5.84 6.42
N LEU A 31 3.38 6.41 6.04
CA LEU A 31 3.18 7.09 4.76
C LEU A 31 3.07 8.58 5.02
N GLY A 32 3.84 9.38 4.27
CA GLY A 32 3.82 10.83 4.32
C GLY A 32 2.97 11.44 3.20
N LEU A 33 2.77 12.76 3.27
CA LEU A 33 2.19 13.52 2.17
C LEU A 33 3.05 13.39 0.91
N SER A 34 2.38 13.31 -0.24
CA SER A 34 2.99 13.52 -1.56
C SER A 34 2.86 14.98 -1.96
N GLY A 35 3.83 15.49 -2.71
CA GLY A 35 3.71 16.79 -3.38
C GLY A 35 2.63 16.79 -4.47
N GLU A 36 2.25 15.61 -4.96
CA GLU A 36 1.21 15.42 -5.96
C GLU A 36 -0.08 14.89 -5.31
N PRO A 37 -1.15 15.71 -5.19
CA PRO A 37 -2.35 15.36 -4.43
C PRO A 37 -3.09 14.12 -4.93
N TRP A 38 -3.14 13.90 -6.25
CA TRP A 38 -3.89 12.79 -6.86
C TRP A 38 -3.23 11.41 -6.67
N VAL A 39 -1.95 11.37 -6.29
CA VAL A 39 -1.24 10.14 -5.89
C VAL A 39 -0.88 10.13 -4.41
N CYS A 40 -1.38 11.08 -3.62
CA CYS A 40 -1.03 11.19 -2.21
C CYS A 40 -1.70 10.08 -1.39
N PRO A 41 -0.94 9.18 -0.75
CA PRO A 41 -1.52 8.06 0.00
C PRO A 41 -2.29 8.52 1.23
N VAL A 42 -1.87 9.61 1.88
CA VAL A 42 -2.56 10.17 3.05
C VAL A 42 -3.93 10.71 2.65
N LEU A 43 -4.01 11.50 1.59
CA LEU A 43 -5.28 12.04 1.08
C LEU A 43 -6.20 10.92 0.59
N ALA A 44 -5.66 9.94 -0.15
CA ALA A 44 -6.42 8.79 -0.61
C ALA A 44 -7.03 7.99 0.57
N LEU A 45 -6.26 7.78 1.64
CA LEU A 45 -6.75 7.11 2.84
C LEU A 45 -7.79 7.94 3.59
N GLN A 46 -7.60 9.26 3.70
CA GLN A 46 -8.60 10.16 4.30
C GLN A 46 -9.92 10.10 3.54
N SER A 47 -9.89 10.31 2.23
CA SER A 47 -11.08 10.23 1.38
C SER A 47 -11.75 8.87 1.47
N TYR A 48 -10.98 7.78 1.46
CA TYR A 48 -11.54 6.44 1.60
C TYR A 48 -12.19 6.21 2.97
N VAL A 49 -11.52 6.56 4.07
CA VAL A 49 -12.02 6.40 5.44
C VAL A 49 -13.29 7.22 5.69
N THR A 50 -13.44 8.38 5.03
CA THR A 50 -14.67 9.19 5.16
C THR A 50 -15.91 8.56 4.55
N VAL A 51 -15.76 7.69 3.53
CA VAL A 51 -16.90 7.11 2.80
C VAL A 51 -17.14 5.65 3.18
N ARG A 52 -16.12 4.91 3.63
CA ARG A 52 -16.33 3.53 4.11
C ARG A 52 -17.15 3.51 5.40
N SER A 53 -17.76 2.35 5.64
CA SER A 53 -18.37 2.03 6.92
C SER A 53 -17.37 2.13 8.08
N GLN A 54 -17.84 2.66 9.22
CA GLN A 54 -17.07 2.78 10.46
C GLN A 54 -17.01 1.46 11.25
N LEU A 55 -17.61 0.38 10.72
CA LEU A 55 -17.52 -0.94 11.33
C LEU A 55 -16.07 -1.42 11.36
N GLU A 56 -15.65 -1.98 12.50
CA GLU A 56 -14.33 -2.60 12.63
C GLU A 56 -14.23 -3.84 11.72
N GLY A 57 -13.02 -4.10 11.23
CA GLY A 57 -12.77 -5.20 10.32
C GLY A 57 -11.63 -4.91 9.34
N PRO A 58 -11.61 -5.60 8.19
CA PRO A 58 -10.64 -5.33 7.12
C PRO A 58 -10.60 -3.85 6.75
N LEU A 59 -9.41 -3.32 6.45
CA LEU A 59 -9.29 -1.91 6.06
C LEU A 59 -9.97 -1.65 4.72
N PHE A 60 -9.81 -2.52 3.73
CA PHE A 60 -10.42 -2.36 2.43
C PHE A 60 -11.66 -3.24 2.33
N THR A 61 -12.82 -2.61 2.29
CA THR A 61 -14.13 -3.25 2.19
C THR A 61 -14.96 -2.66 1.06
N HIS A 62 -15.87 -3.49 0.53
CA HIS A 62 -16.96 -3.06 -0.34
C HIS A 62 -18.07 -2.39 0.48
N SER A 63 -19.05 -1.77 -0.21
CA SER A 63 -20.19 -1.11 0.45
C SER A 63 -21.02 -2.06 1.33
N ASN A 64 -21.03 -3.36 1.03
CA ASN A 64 -21.66 -4.40 1.83
C ASN A 64 -20.80 -4.91 3.01
N ASN A 65 -19.70 -4.21 3.33
CA ASN A 65 -18.73 -4.54 4.39
C ASN A 65 -17.91 -5.82 4.18
N THR A 66 -18.00 -6.46 3.00
CA THR A 66 -17.13 -7.60 2.68
C THR A 66 -15.72 -7.15 2.33
N ALA A 67 -14.72 -7.95 2.69
CA ALA A 67 -13.31 -7.64 2.45
C ALA A 67 -12.99 -7.60 0.94
N VAL A 68 -12.21 -6.61 0.51
CA VAL A 68 -11.62 -6.61 -0.83
C VAL A 68 -10.54 -7.68 -0.91
N THR A 69 -10.69 -8.61 -1.85
CA THR A 69 -9.71 -9.67 -2.07
C THR A 69 -8.59 -9.23 -3.01
N LYS A 70 -7.42 -9.90 -2.93
CA LYS A 70 -6.31 -9.71 -3.88
C LYS A 70 -6.76 -9.86 -5.33
N ARG A 71 -7.61 -10.84 -5.63
CA ARG A 71 -8.14 -11.08 -7.00
C ARG A 71 -8.98 -9.90 -7.49
N GLN A 72 -9.86 -9.36 -6.64
CA GLN A 72 -10.69 -8.19 -6.98
C GLN A 72 -9.81 -6.96 -7.22
N PHE A 73 -8.86 -6.68 -6.33
CA PHE A 73 -7.91 -5.58 -6.51
C PHE A 73 -7.14 -5.70 -7.84
N LEU A 74 -6.60 -6.89 -8.14
CA LEU A 74 -5.87 -7.12 -9.39
C LEU A 74 -6.77 -7.01 -10.63
N THR A 75 -8.07 -7.30 -10.52
CA THR A 75 -9.00 -7.12 -11.63
C THR A 75 -9.15 -5.63 -11.97
N ILE A 76 -9.37 -4.79 -10.97
CA ILE A 76 -9.45 -3.33 -11.15
C ILE A 76 -8.11 -2.75 -11.65
N LEU A 77 -6.99 -3.22 -11.11
CA LEU A 77 -5.66 -2.80 -11.57
C LEU A 77 -5.45 -3.11 -13.05
N ARG A 78 -5.78 -4.32 -13.50
CA ARG A 78 -5.63 -4.71 -14.90
C ARG A 78 -6.49 -3.85 -15.82
N TRP A 79 -7.73 -3.57 -15.43
CA TRP A 79 -8.61 -2.69 -16.19
C TRP A 79 -8.03 -1.27 -16.29
N ALA A 80 -7.53 -0.71 -15.19
CA ALA A 80 -6.89 0.60 -15.20
C ALA A 80 -5.65 0.63 -16.11
N LEU A 81 -4.83 -0.42 -16.10
CA LEU A 81 -3.67 -0.54 -17.00
C LEU A 81 -4.09 -0.58 -18.48
N GLN A 82 -5.15 -1.33 -18.83
CA GLN A 82 -5.67 -1.37 -20.19
C GLN A 82 -6.16 0.00 -20.66
N LEU A 83 -6.87 0.74 -19.79
CA LEU A 83 -7.33 2.10 -20.09
C LEU A 83 -6.17 3.08 -20.34
N LEU A 84 -5.02 2.82 -19.74
CA LEU A 84 -3.79 3.58 -19.96
C LEU A 84 -2.98 3.09 -21.18
N GLY A 85 -3.47 2.09 -21.93
CA GLY A 85 -2.76 1.49 -23.06
C GLY A 85 -1.58 0.60 -22.68
N LEU A 86 -1.49 0.17 -21.42
CA LEU A 86 -0.43 -0.69 -20.91
C LEU A 86 -0.84 -2.17 -20.97
N CYS A 87 0.12 -3.06 -21.20
CA CYS A 87 -0.08 -4.51 -21.21
C CYS A 87 -0.19 -5.07 -19.78
N PRO A 88 -1.38 -5.46 -19.28
CA PRO A 88 -1.55 -5.82 -17.87
C PRO A 88 -0.81 -7.07 -17.45
N GLU A 89 -0.48 -7.94 -18.39
CA GLU A 89 0.27 -9.19 -18.18
C GLU A 89 1.70 -8.91 -17.69
N GLN A 90 2.22 -7.71 -17.95
CA GLN A 90 3.53 -7.25 -17.49
C GLN A 90 3.51 -6.67 -16.07
N TYR A 91 2.32 -6.55 -15.46
CA TYR A 91 2.15 -5.95 -14.14
C TYR A 91 1.53 -6.94 -13.16
N GLY A 92 2.11 -6.99 -11.97
CA GLY A 92 1.61 -7.80 -10.88
C GLY A 92 1.88 -7.13 -9.53
N VAL A 93 1.62 -7.87 -8.45
CA VAL A 93 1.90 -7.35 -7.10
C VAL A 93 3.39 -7.03 -6.92
N HIS A 94 4.28 -7.82 -7.54
CA HIS A 94 5.73 -7.58 -7.50
C HIS A 94 6.14 -6.28 -8.20
N SER A 95 5.34 -5.74 -9.11
CA SER A 95 5.64 -4.48 -9.80
C SER A 95 5.63 -3.29 -8.83
N PHE A 96 4.77 -3.29 -7.80
CA PHE A 96 4.76 -2.23 -6.77
C PHE A 96 6.05 -2.22 -5.95
N TRP A 97 6.50 -3.42 -5.59
CA TRP A 97 7.74 -3.61 -4.85
C TRP A 97 8.96 -3.21 -5.68
N LEU A 98 9.04 -3.68 -6.94
CA LEU A 98 10.15 -3.35 -7.83
C LEU A 98 10.16 -1.85 -8.14
N GLY A 99 8.98 -1.25 -8.35
CA GLY A 99 8.82 0.19 -8.51
C GLY A 99 9.36 0.98 -7.32
N THR A 100 9.13 0.50 -6.09
CA THR A 100 9.69 1.12 -4.89
C THR A 100 11.21 1.02 -4.86
N ALA A 101 11.77 -0.15 -5.15
CA ALA A 101 13.23 -0.36 -5.19
C ALA A 101 13.90 0.52 -6.24
N VAL A 102 13.37 0.54 -7.47
CA VAL A 102 13.89 1.36 -8.57
C VAL A 102 13.78 2.85 -8.26
N THR A 103 12.66 3.29 -7.67
CA THR A 103 12.48 4.70 -7.31
C THR A 103 13.47 5.12 -6.23
N ALA A 104 13.64 4.32 -5.17
CA ALA A 104 14.61 4.60 -4.12
C ALA A 104 16.05 4.65 -4.67
N ALA A 105 16.43 3.70 -5.52
CA ALA A 105 17.74 3.71 -6.17
C ALA A 105 17.95 4.96 -7.04
N ARG A 106 16.93 5.36 -7.83
CA ARG A 106 16.98 6.58 -8.66
C ARG A 106 17.08 7.87 -7.85
N CYS A 107 16.49 7.88 -6.65
CA CYS A 107 16.62 9.00 -5.72
C CYS A 107 17.96 9.01 -4.96
N GLY A 108 18.87 8.07 -5.21
CA GLY A 108 20.20 8.05 -4.62
C GLY A 108 20.26 7.49 -3.19
N TYR A 109 19.23 6.75 -2.76
CA TYR A 109 19.28 6.08 -1.46
C TYR A 109 20.38 5.00 -1.44
N PRO A 110 21.09 4.81 -0.31
CA PRO A 110 22.06 3.74 -0.18
C PRO A 110 21.37 2.37 -0.27
N GLY A 111 22.11 1.33 -0.67
CA GLY A 111 21.54 0.00 -0.95
C GLY A 111 20.75 -0.60 0.22
N GLU A 112 21.23 -0.40 1.46
CA GLU A 112 20.52 -0.81 2.68
C GLU A 112 19.15 -0.14 2.84
N ASP A 113 19.04 1.15 2.50
CA ASP A 113 17.79 1.89 2.52
C ASP A 113 16.87 1.49 1.38
N VAL A 114 17.41 1.18 0.19
CA VAL A 114 16.62 0.65 -0.92
C VAL A 114 15.96 -0.68 -0.52
N ILE A 115 16.72 -1.60 0.07
CA ILE A 115 16.22 -2.89 0.57
C ILE A 115 15.13 -2.67 1.62
N ARG A 116 15.39 -1.77 2.59
CA ARG A 116 14.47 -1.44 3.68
C ARG A 116 13.17 -0.80 3.17
N LEU A 117 13.27 0.19 2.29
CA LEU A 117 12.13 0.94 1.73
C LEU A 117 11.30 0.06 0.80
N ALA A 118 11.95 -0.73 -0.05
CA ALA A 118 11.28 -1.70 -0.91
C ALA A 118 10.61 -2.81 -0.08
N ARG A 119 10.98 -2.99 1.19
CA ARG A 119 10.56 -4.14 2.02
C ARG A 119 10.90 -5.44 1.29
N TRP A 120 12.12 -5.48 0.77
CA TRP A 120 12.65 -6.67 0.11
C TRP A 120 12.50 -7.86 1.06
N PRO A 121 11.70 -8.88 0.71
CA PRO A 121 11.66 -10.07 1.54
C PRO A 121 13.07 -10.66 1.54
N CYS A 122 13.71 -10.70 2.70
CA CYS A 122 14.90 -11.53 2.86
C CYS A 122 14.48 -12.94 2.45
N MET A 123 15.01 -13.44 1.33
CA MET A 123 15.12 -14.88 1.15
C MET A 123 16.02 -15.35 2.29
N ILE A 124 15.40 -15.97 3.28
CA ILE A 124 16.08 -16.87 4.21
C ILE A 124 15.99 -18.25 3.57
#